data_AF-A0A7K1L0A9-F1
#
_entry.id   AF-A0A7K1L0A9-F1
#
_cell.length_a   1.000
_cell.length_b   1.000
_cell.length_c   1.000
_cell.angle_alpha   90.00
_cell.angle_beta   90.00
_cell.angle_gamma   90.00
#
_symmetry.space_group_name_H-M   'P 1'
#
loop_
_entity.id
_entity.type
_entity.pdbx_description
1 polymer ?
#
loop_
_entity_poly.entity_id
_entity_poly.type
_entity_poly.pdbx_seq_one_letter_code
_entity_poly.pdbx_strand_id
1 'polypeptide(L)'
;MLSTAGRASTGGTVTPERPLRADARRNRARILAAAEEVFAERGASASTEEVAARAGVAIGTVFRHFPTKRDLLAAIMKELRGRLVGKADALAAEGDPATAFFDYFGYLVESSARIGTVVGLLAEEGTAIEPGAQITALTGAFGSLLDAARRAGAVRGDVRLDEVMALVTATTHGALAGGWSDDLRRRTLARILDALRPAGR
;
A
#
# COMPACT_ATOMS: atom_id res chain seq x y z
N MET A 1 77.65 3.61 5.00
CA MET A 1 76.39 3.45 5.75
C MET A 1 75.37 4.40 5.14
N LEU A 2 74.57 3.91 4.17
CA LEU A 2 73.47 4.66 3.55
C LEU A 2 72.26 4.61 4.50
N SER A 3 71.72 5.77 4.88
CA SER A 3 70.45 5.88 5.60
C SER A 3 69.41 6.50 4.68
N THR A 4 68.50 5.65 4.21
CA THR A 4 67.39 5.96 3.31
C THR A 4 66.17 6.26 4.18
N ALA A 5 65.77 7.53 4.29
CA ALA A 5 64.49 7.90 4.90
C ALA A 5 63.37 7.71 3.86
N GLY A 6 62.70 6.57 3.94
CA GLY A 6 61.52 6.24 3.15
C GLY A 6 60.30 7.02 3.61
N ARG A 7 59.76 7.84 2.72
CA ARG A 7 58.36 8.27 2.75
C ARG A 7 57.48 7.06 2.44
N ALA A 8 56.55 6.72 3.32
CA ALA A 8 55.41 5.88 2.98
C ALA A 8 54.12 6.67 3.30
N SER A 9 53.54 7.17 2.22
CA SER A 9 52.16 7.63 2.14
C SER A 9 51.24 6.41 2.21
N THR A 10 50.27 6.43 3.11
CA THR A 10 49.09 5.55 3.06
C THR A 10 47.84 6.40 3.22
N GLY A 11 47.51 7.12 2.15
CA GLY A 11 46.16 7.61 1.91
C GLY A 11 45.27 6.43 1.55
N GLY A 12 44.60 5.85 2.54
CA GLY A 12 43.49 4.92 2.33
C GLY A 12 42.31 5.70 1.75
N THR A 13 42.08 5.57 0.45
CA THR A 13 40.87 6.09 -0.21
C THR A 13 39.67 5.30 0.28
N VAL A 14 38.88 5.90 1.17
CA VAL A 14 37.53 5.43 1.49
C VAL A 14 36.62 5.81 0.32
N THR A 15 36.28 4.83 -0.52
CA THR A 15 35.32 5.03 -1.62
C THR A 15 33.92 5.31 -1.04
N PRO A 16 33.18 6.32 -1.52
CA PRO A 16 31.88 6.66 -0.98
C PRO A 16 30.80 5.75 -1.59
N GLU A 17 30.62 4.54 -1.07
CA GLU A 17 29.52 3.65 -1.47
C GLU A 17 28.16 4.07 -0.87
N ARG A 18 28.16 4.90 0.17
CA ARG A 18 26.95 5.29 0.93
C ARG A 18 26.04 6.33 0.23
N PRO A 19 26.54 7.32 -0.54
CA PRO A 19 25.69 8.31 -1.21
C PRO A 19 24.85 7.72 -2.36
N LEU A 20 25.47 6.90 -3.23
CA LEU A 20 24.82 6.36 -4.43
C LEU A 20 23.67 5.41 -4.11
N ARG A 21 23.78 4.60 -3.04
CA ARG A 21 22.69 3.72 -2.58
C ARG A 21 21.51 4.50 -2.02
N ALA A 22 21.77 5.62 -1.34
CA ALA A 22 20.72 6.50 -0.82
C ALA A 22 19.98 7.24 -1.95
N ASP A 23 20.71 7.72 -2.96
CA ASP A 23 20.13 8.36 -4.14
C ASP A 23 19.30 7.39 -4.98
N ALA A 24 19.79 6.17 -5.20
CA ALA A 24 19.05 5.13 -5.90
C ALA A 24 17.72 4.77 -5.19
N ARG A 25 17.72 4.74 -3.85
CA ARG A 25 16.49 4.53 -3.07
C ARG A 25 15.52 5.71 -3.17
N ARG A 26 16.02 6.94 -3.07
CA ARG A 26 15.21 8.16 -3.24
C ARG A 26 14.58 8.22 -4.63
N ASN A 27 15.35 7.92 -5.67
CA ASN A 27 14.85 7.88 -7.05
C ASN A 27 13.78 6.81 -7.22
N ARG A 28 14.01 5.60 -6.68
CA ARG A 28 13.01 4.54 -6.72
C ARG A 28 11.70 4.96 -6.06
N ALA A 29 11.75 5.58 -4.87
CA ALA A 29 10.57 6.05 -4.16
C ALA A 29 9.83 7.16 -4.95
N ARG A 30 10.56 8.11 -5.53
CA ARG A 30 9.98 9.16 -6.40
C ARG A 30 9.27 8.58 -7.63
N ILE A 31 9.88 7.58 -8.26
CA ILE A 31 9.30 6.91 -9.43
C ILE A 31 7.99 6.19 -9.04
N LEU A 32 7.97 5.48 -7.91
CA LEU A 32 6.78 4.75 -7.46
C LEU A 32 5.63 5.70 -7.10
N ALA A 33 5.92 6.78 -6.37
CA ALA A 33 4.93 7.80 -6.04
C ALA A 33 4.33 8.44 -7.31
N ALA A 34 5.18 8.87 -8.25
CA ALA A 34 4.75 9.42 -9.52
C ALA A 34 3.93 8.41 -10.35
N ALA A 35 4.32 7.14 -10.34
CA ALA A 35 3.63 6.10 -11.08
C ALA A 35 2.23 5.84 -10.51
N GLU A 36 2.07 5.80 -9.18
CA GLU A 36 0.76 5.68 -8.55
C GLU A 36 -0.20 6.78 -8.96
N GLU A 37 0.27 8.03 -9.00
CA GLU A 37 -0.54 9.18 -9.45
C GLU A 37 -0.91 9.07 -10.94
N VAL A 38 0.08 8.82 -11.80
CA VAL A 38 -0.14 8.71 -13.25
C VAL A 38 -1.13 7.59 -13.59
N PHE A 39 -0.96 6.41 -12.98
CA PHE A 39 -1.86 5.28 -13.21
C PHE A 39 -3.25 5.51 -12.64
N ALA A 40 -3.37 6.19 -11.49
CA ALA A 40 -4.67 6.56 -10.94
C ALA A 40 -5.43 7.56 -11.85
N GLU A 41 -4.72 8.50 -12.49
CA GLU A 41 -5.30 9.50 -13.38
C GLU A 41 -5.66 8.94 -14.76
N ARG A 42 -4.79 8.10 -15.34
CA ARG A 42 -4.84 7.74 -16.77
C ARG A 42 -5.15 6.27 -17.04
N GLY A 43 -5.16 5.42 -16.02
CA GLY A 43 -5.44 3.99 -16.16
C GLY A 43 -4.57 3.34 -17.24
N ALA A 44 -5.20 2.57 -18.12
CA ALA A 44 -4.52 1.80 -19.18
C ALA A 44 -3.69 2.67 -20.14
N SER A 45 -4.13 3.91 -20.37
CA SER A 45 -3.48 4.86 -21.28
C SER A 45 -2.18 5.46 -20.74
N ALA A 46 -1.84 5.23 -19.46
CA ALA A 46 -0.61 5.71 -18.86
C ALA A 46 0.65 5.09 -19.48
N SER A 47 1.67 5.93 -19.69
CA SER A 47 2.99 5.53 -20.18
C SER A 47 4.12 5.70 -19.15
N THR A 48 5.20 4.94 -19.32
CA THR A 48 6.41 5.06 -18.49
C THR A 48 7.13 6.40 -18.68
N GLU A 49 6.94 7.04 -19.84
CA GLU A 49 7.44 8.37 -20.17
C GLU A 49 6.75 9.45 -19.33
N GLU A 50 5.43 9.34 -19.15
CA GLU A 50 4.66 10.25 -18.28
C GLU A 50 5.08 10.10 -16.82
N VAL A 51 5.34 8.87 -16.37
CA VAL A 51 5.90 8.58 -15.04
C VAL A 51 7.27 9.24 -14.88
N ALA A 52 8.17 9.09 -15.86
CA ALA A 52 9.50 9.70 -15.82
C ALA A 52 9.42 11.22 -15.73
N ALA A 53 8.57 11.84 -16.57
CA ALA A 53 8.34 13.27 -16.57
C ALA A 53 7.82 13.76 -15.21
N ARG A 54 6.86 13.04 -14.61
CA ARG A 54 6.30 13.41 -13.30
C ARG A 54 7.27 13.23 -12.15
N ALA A 55 8.06 12.17 -12.17
CA ALA A 55 9.09 11.92 -11.17
C ALA A 55 10.29 12.89 -11.28
N GLY A 56 10.38 13.65 -12.38
CA GLY A 56 11.52 14.52 -12.66
C GLY A 56 12.80 13.73 -12.88
N VAL A 57 12.72 12.59 -13.58
CA VAL A 57 13.86 11.72 -13.89
C VAL A 57 13.89 11.37 -15.38
N ALA A 58 15.07 11.02 -15.89
CA ALA A 58 15.18 10.52 -17.26
C ALA A 58 14.52 9.13 -17.41
N ILE A 59 13.90 8.86 -18.56
CA ILE A 59 13.24 7.57 -18.85
C ILE A 59 14.18 6.37 -18.67
N GLY A 60 15.45 6.50 -19.03
CA GLY A 60 16.46 5.45 -18.79
C GLY A 60 16.67 5.14 -17.30
N THR A 61 16.41 6.10 -16.40
CA THR A 61 16.45 5.86 -14.95
C THR A 61 15.26 5.00 -14.50
N VAL A 62 14.07 5.21 -15.08
CA VAL A 62 12.89 4.38 -14.82
C VAL A 62 13.17 2.95 -15.24
N PHE A 63 13.59 2.71 -16.49
CA PHE A 63 13.89 1.37 -17.00
C PHE A 63 15.03 0.67 -16.26
N ARG A 64 16.01 1.41 -15.72
CA ARG A 64 17.05 0.85 -14.85
C ARG A 64 16.49 0.30 -13.52
N HIS A 65 15.42 0.90 -12.99
CA HIS A 65 14.79 0.46 -11.74
C HIS A 65 13.65 -0.54 -11.96
N PHE A 66 12.98 -0.43 -13.10
CA PHE A 66 11.79 -1.18 -13.49
C PHE A 66 11.87 -1.49 -14.99
N PRO A 67 12.47 -2.62 -15.38
CA PRO A 67 12.74 -2.93 -16.78
C PRO A 67 11.50 -2.95 -17.68
N THR A 68 10.33 -3.25 -17.11
CA THR A 68 9.05 -3.27 -17.82
C THR A 68 7.96 -2.50 -17.06
N LYS A 69 6.89 -2.10 -17.76
CA LYS A 69 5.68 -1.53 -17.14
C LYS A 69 5.09 -2.49 -16.10
N ARG A 70 5.09 -3.80 -16.41
CA ARG A 70 4.72 -4.87 -15.48
C ARG A 70 5.55 -4.87 -14.20
N ASP A 71 6.88 -4.70 -14.27
CA ASP A 71 7.75 -4.65 -13.09
C ASP A 71 7.47 -3.40 -12.22
N LEU A 72 7.14 -2.27 -12.86
CA LEU A 72 6.72 -1.06 -12.16
C LEU A 72 5.39 -1.29 -11.43
N LEU A 73 4.38 -1.82 -12.13
CA LEU A 73 3.06 -2.13 -11.55
C LEU A 73 3.16 -3.16 -10.41
N ALA A 74 3.98 -4.19 -10.57
CA ALA A 74 4.21 -5.19 -9.52
C ALA A 74 4.86 -4.59 -8.28
N ALA A 75 5.78 -3.63 -8.44
CA ALA A 75 6.38 -2.91 -7.34
C ALA A 75 5.39 -2.00 -6.62
N ILE A 76 4.53 -1.28 -7.35
CA ILE A 76 3.43 -0.50 -6.77
C ILE A 76 2.50 -1.40 -5.97
N MET A 77 2.07 -2.54 -6.52
CA MET A 77 1.24 -3.49 -5.79
C MET A 77 1.89 -3.99 -4.50
N LYS A 78 3.20 -4.20 -4.52
CA LYS A 78 3.95 -4.59 -3.32
C LYS A 78 3.89 -3.51 -2.25
N GLU A 79 4.03 -2.24 -2.61
CA GLU A 79 3.94 -1.12 -1.66
C GLU A 79 2.51 -0.94 -1.13
N LEU A 80 1.50 -0.97 -2.01
CA LEU A 80 0.09 -0.86 -1.61
C LEU A 80 -0.28 -1.95 -0.60
N ARG A 81 0.11 -3.20 -0.85
CA ARG A 81 -0.09 -4.30 0.10
C ARG A 81 0.70 -4.10 1.40
N GLY A 82 1.94 -3.64 1.30
CA GLY A 82 2.76 -3.31 2.47
C GLY A 82 2.10 -2.27 3.37
N ARG A 83 1.44 -1.26 2.79
CA ARG A 83 0.68 -0.25 3.55
C ARG A 83 -0.57 -0.85 4.22
N LEU A 84 -1.28 -1.77 3.57
CA LEU A 84 -2.42 -2.46 4.19
C LEU A 84 -2.01 -3.28 5.41
N VAL A 85 -0.90 -4.02 5.33
CA VAL A 85 -0.38 -4.81 6.44
C VAL A 85 0.15 -3.88 7.54
N GLY A 86 1.01 -2.92 7.18
CA GLY A 86 1.58 -1.99 8.16
C GLY A 86 0.53 -1.14 8.87
N LYS A 87 -0.59 -0.79 8.21
CA LYS A 87 -1.70 -0.09 8.86
C LYS A 87 -2.42 -0.97 9.89
N ALA A 88 -2.63 -2.25 9.59
CA ALA A 88 -3.19 -3.19 10.57
C ALA A 88 -2.28 -3.32 11.79
N ASP A 89 -0.98 -3.54 11.55
CA ASP A 89 0.01 -3.72 12.61
C ASP A 89 0.08 -2.48 13.52
N ALA A 90 0.12 -1.28 12.93
CA ALA A 90 0.13 -0.03 13.69
C ALA A 90 -1.15 0.15 14.51
N LEU A 91 -2.32 -0.15 13.94
CA LEU A 91 -3.60 -0.07 14.66
C LEU A 91 -3.70 -1.11 15.77
N ALA A 92 -3.14 -2.29 15.59
CA ALA A 92 -3.12 -3.33 16.62
C ALA A 92 -2.14 -3.00 17.77
N ALA A 93 -1.02 -2.35 17.47
CA ALA A 93 0.01 -2.02 18.46
C ALA A 93 -0.30 -0.74 19.24
N GLU A 94 -0.78 0.30 18.56
CA GLU A 94 -0.85 1.67 19.09
C GLU A 94 -2.26 2.28 19.00
N GLY A 95 -3.18 1.64 18.30
CA GLY A 95 -4.55 2.14 18.12
C GLY A 95 -5.43 1.98 19.36
N ASP A 96 -6.50 2.77 19.42
CA ASP A 96 -7.56 2.55 20.40
C ASP A 96 -8.31 1.26 20.05
N PRO A 97 -8.36 0.25 20.94
CA PRO A 97 -9.12 -0.98 20.71
C PRO A 97 -10.57 -0.74 20.31
N ALA A 98 -11.18 0.36 20.75
CA ALA A 98 -12.56 0.71 20.42
C ALA A 98 -12.74 1.24 18.99
N THR A 99 -11.71 1.86 18.37
CA THR A 99 -11.82 2.49 17.05
C THR A 99 -11.01 1.78 15.96
N ALA A 100 -9.94 1.08 16.33
CA ALA A 100 -8.96 0.51 15.41
C ALA A 100 -9.59 -0.41 14.34
N PHE A 101 -10.59 -1.21 14.70
CA PHE A 101 -11.36 -2.02 13.76
C PHE A 101 -12.04 -1.18 12.67
N PHE A 102 -12.73 -0.11 13.07
CA PHE A 102 -13.44 0.80 12.17
C PHE A 102 -12.47 1.59 11.29
N ASP A 103 -11.37 2.05 11.89
CA ASP A 103 -10.31 2.77 11.18
C ASP A 103 -9.66 1.89 10.11
N TYR A 104 -9.44 0.61 10.40
CA TYR A 104 -8.89 -0.35 9.43
C TYR A 104 -9.87 -0.66 8.30
N PHE A 105 -11.16 -0.86 8.62
CA PHE A 105 -12.20 -1.07 7.62
C PHE A 105 -12.26 0.11 6.65
N GLY A 106 -12.33 1.33 7.17
CA GLY A 106 -12.38 2.54 6.34
C GLY A 106 -11.15 2.68 5.45
N TYR A 107 -9.97 2.45 6.02
CA TYR A 107 -8.71 2.50 5.28
C TYR A 107 -8.68 1.53 4.09
N LEU A 108 -9.20 0.31 4.25
CA LEU A 108 -9.29 -0.67 3.17
C LEU A 108 -10.25 -0.25 2.06
N VAL A 109 -11.42 0.26 2.42
CA VAL A 109 -12.40 0.74 1.44
C VAL A 109 -11.82 1.93 0.66
N GLU A 110 -11.15 2.86 1.32
CA GLU A 110 -10.48 3.99 0.65
C GLU A 110 -9.31 3.56 -0.24
N SER A 111 -8.56 2.54 0.17
CA SER A 111 -7.43 2.02 -0.60
C SER A 111 -7.85 1.16 -1.80
N SER A 112 -9.09 0.67 -1.79
CA SER A 112 -9.60 -0.29 -2.78
C SER A 112 -9.53 0.25 -4.21
N ALA A 113 -9.84 1.53 -4.43
CA ALA A 113 -9.76 2.18 -5.74
C ALA A 113 -8.37 2.05 -6.37
N ARG A 114 -7.32 2.46 -5.64
CA ARG A 114 -5.93 2.38 -6.11
C ARG A 114 -5.49 0.95 -6.38
N ILE A 115 -5.86 0.02 -5.49
CA ILE A 115 -5.55 -1.40 -5.65
C ILE A 115 -6.24 -1.96 -6.90
N GLY A 116 -7.52 -1.65 -7.10
CA GLY A 116 -8.29 -2.09 -8.26
C GLY A 116 -7.72 -1.58 -9.58
N THR A 117 -7.29 -0.32 -9.65
CA THR A 117 -6.60 0.23 -10.83
C THR A 117 -5.37 -0.59 -11.19
N VAL A 118 -4.49 -0.86 -10.22
CA VAL A 118 -3.24 -1.57 -10.49
C VAL A 118 -3.49 -3.07 -10.77
N VAL A 119 -4.48 -3.68 -10.13
CA VAL A 119 -4.94 -5.05 -10.46
C VAL A 119 -5.41 -5.14 -11.90
N GLY A 120 -6.24 -4.19 -12.35
CA GLY A 120 -6.73 -4.15 -13.74
C GLY A 120 -5.57 -4.00 -14.75
N LEU A 121 -4.65 -3.09 -14.48
CA LEU A 121 -3.46 -2.89 -15.32
C LEU A 121 -2.55 -4.12 -15.39
N LEU A 122 -2.36 -4.82 -14.27
CA LEU A 122 -1.58 -6.06 -14.26
C LEU A 122 -2.27 -7.18 -15.03
N ALA A 123 -3.59 -7.25 -14.99
CA ALA A 123 -4.36 -8.21 -15.77
C ALA A 123 -4.24 -7.95 -17.29
N GLU A 124 -4.27 -6.68 -17.71
CA GLU A 124 -4.02 -6.28 -19.11
C GLU A 124 -2.60 -6.66 -19.58
N GLU A 125 -1.62 -6.59 -18.68
CA GLU A 125 -0.24 -7.05 -18.91
C GLU A 125 -0.08 -8.58 -18.79
N GLY A 126 -1.19 -9.35 -18.75
CA GLY A 126 -1.20 -10.81 -18.71
C GLY A 126 -0.76 -11.41 -17.37
N THR A 127 -0.78 -10.64 -16.28
CA THR A 127 -0.37 -11.09 -14.94
C THR A 127 -1.59 -11.43 -14.09
N ALA A 128 -1.76 -12.71 -13.76
CA ALA A 128 -2.69 -13.12 -12.72
C ALA A 128 -2.15 -12.73 -11.34
N ILE A 129 -2.96 -12.05 -10.54
CA ILE A 129 -2.63 -11.78 -9.14
C ILE A 129 -3.28 -12.89 -8.30
N GLU A 130 -2.44 -13.80 -7.81
CA GLU A 130 -2.87 -14.82 -6.86
C GLU A 130 -3.27 -14.17 -5.52
N PRO A 131 -4.54 -14.30 -5.08
CA PRO A 131 -5.02 -13.60 -3.89
C PRO A 131 -4.65 -14.27 -2.56
N GLY A 132 -4.19 -15.53 -2.59
CA GLY A 132 -4.24 -16.44 -1.44
C GLY A 132 -3.58 -15.90 -0.16
N ALA A 133 -2.28 -15.59 -0.21
CA ALA A 133 -1.53 -15.16 0.98
C ALA A 133 -2.03 -13.80 1.53
N GLN A 134 -2.48 -12.92 0.63
CA GLN A 134 -2.96 -11.59 0.95
C GLN A 134 -4.31 -11.65 1.66
N ILE A 135 -5.23 -12.49 1.16
CA ILE A 135 -6.54 -12.70 1.80
C ILE A 135 -6.35 -13.28 3.19
N THR A 136 -5.43 -14.23 3.38
CA THR A 136 -5.14 -14.80 4.70
C THR A 136 -4.64 -13.74 5.67
N ALA A 137 -3.67 -12.91 5.26
CA ALA A 137 -3.15 -11.83 6.11
C ALA A 137 -4.24 -10.81 6.47
N LEU A 138 -5.05 -10.41 5.49
CA LEU A 138 -6.15 -9.46 5.67
C LEU A 138 -7.21 -9.99 6.66
N THR A 139 -7.59 -11.26 6.49
CA THR A 139 -8.57 -11.94 7.36
C THR A 139 -8.04 -12.03 8.80
N GLY A 140 -6.75 -12.35 8.97
CA GLY A 140 -6.11 -12.40 10.29
C GLY A 140 -6.04 -11.04 10.99
N ALA A 141 -5.74 -9.98 10.24
CA ALA A 141 -5.75 -8.61 10.75
C ALA A 141 -7.14 -8.19 11.24
N PHE A 142 -8.18 -8.43 10.44
CA PHE A 142 -9.55 -8.13 10.85
C PHE A 142 -10.01 -8.94 12.05
N GLY A 143 -9.67 -10.24 12.13
CA GLY A 143 -10.00 -11.07 13.29
C GLY A 143 -9.45 -10.47 14.58
N SER A 144 -8.16 -10.12 14.58
CA SER A 144 -7.48 -9.56 15.75
C SER A 144 -8.08 -8.22 16.19
N LEU A 145 -8.36 -7.32 15.24
CA LEU A 145 -8.96 -6.01 15.51
C LEU A 145 -10.42 -6.13 15.97
N LEU A 146 -11.19 -7.05 15.38
CA LEU A 146 -12.57 -7.32 15.76
C LEU A 146 -12.67 -7.84 17.19
N ASP A 147 -11.78 -8.76 17.58
CA ASP A 147 -11.72 -9.28 18.96
C ASP A 147 -11.36 -8.18 19.97
N ALA A 148 -10.45 -7.29 19.61
CA ALA A 148 -10.12 -6.12 20.42
C ALA A 148 -11.32 -5.18 20.60
N ALA A 149 -12.01 -4.84 19.51
CA ALA A 149 -13.17 -3.94 19.53
C ALA A 149 -14.38 -4.53 20.29
N ARG A 150 -14.58 -5.85 20.22
CA ARG A 150 -15.59 -6.55 21.03
C ARG A 150 -15.26 -6.50 22.52
N ARG A 151 -14.02 -6.76 22.91
CA ARG A 151 -13.58 -6.67 24.33
C ARG A 151 -13.72 -5.25 24.87
N ALA A 152 -13.51 -4.24 24.04
CA ALA A 152 -13.73 -2.84 24.38
C ALA A 152 -15.21 -2.44 24.40
N GLY A 153 -16.14 -3.33 24.02
CA GLY A 153 -17.57 -3.04 23.93
C GLY A 153 -17.94 -2.09 22.79
N ALA A 154 -17.05 -1.86 21.82
CA ALA A 154 -17.29 -0.95 20.70
C ALA A 154 -17.97 -1.63 19.50
N VAL A 155 -17.90 -2.95 19.41
CA VAL A 155 -18.59 -3.79 18.42
C VAL A 155 -19.50 -4.78 19.14
N ARG A 156 -20.70 -5.00 18.60
CA ARG A 156 -21.67 -5.99 19.12
C ARG A 156 -21.06 -7.40 19.15
N GLY A 157 -21.36 -8.16 20.20
CA GLY A 157 -20.69 -9.45 20.47
C GLY A 157 -20.98 -10.56 19.45
N ASP A 158 -22.10 -10.47 18.74
CA ASP A 158 -22.61 -11.46 17.79
C ASP A 158 -22.14 -11.26 16.34
N VAL A 159 -21.48 -10.14 16.01
CA VAL A 159 -20.88 -9.94 14.67
C VAL A 159 -19.82 -11.00 14.42
N ARG A 160 -19.82 -11.67 13.27
CA ARG A 160 -18.83 -12.70 12.93
C ARG A 160 -17.78 -12.18 11.96
N LEU A 161 -16.60 -12.82 11.95
CA LEU A 161 -15.51 -12.43 11.05
C LEU A 161 -15.87 -12.65 9.57
N ASP A 162 -16.59 -13.73 9.24
CA ASP A 162 -17.06 -13.99 7.88
C ASP A 162 -18.06 -12.92 7.40
N GLU A 163 -18.94 -12.44 8.28
CA GLU A 163 -19.84 -11.31 7.99
C GLU A 163 -19.04 -10.01 7.74
N VAL A 164 -18.03 -9.73 8.56
CA VAL A 164 -17.13 -8.59 8.33
C VAL A 164 -16.43 -8.70 6.98
N MET A 165 -15.87 -9.87 6.63
CA MET A 165 -15.19 -10.06 5.35
C MET A 165 -16.17 -9.93 4.17
N ALA A 166 -17.42 -10.39 4.32
CA ALA A 166 -18.46 -10.17 3.32
C ALA A 166 -18.78 -8.67 3.15
N LEU A 167 -18.91 -7.91 4.23
CA LEU A 167 -19.13 -6.47 4.19
C LEU A 167 -17.96 -5.71 3.55
N VAL A 168 -16.72 -6.06 3.90
CA VAL A 168 -15.51 -5.50 3.27
C VAL A 168 -15.52 -5.78 1.77
N THR A 169 -15.80 -7.01 1.37
CA THR A 169 -15.86 -7.40 -0.06
C THR A 169 -16.96 -6.63 -0.79
N ALA A 170 -18.17 -6.55 -0.23
CA ALA A 170 -19.29 -5.83 -0.84
C ALA A 170 -19.01 -4.33 -0.95
N THR A 171 -18.44 -3.70 0.08
CA THR A 171 -18.15 -2.25 0.09
C THR A 171 -16.99 -1.87 -0.80
N THR A 172 -15.93 -2.68 -0.85
CA THR A 172 -14.80 -2.48 -1.79
C THR A 172 -15.26 -2.65 -3.23
N HIS A 173 -16.05 -3.68 -3.53
CA HIS A 173 -16.63 -3.87 -4.86
C HIS A 173 -17.58 -2.72 -5.24
N GLY A 174 -18.45 -2.29 -4.33
CA GLY A 174 -19.34 -1.15 -4.54
C GLY A 174 -18.58 0.17 -4.79
N ALA A 175 -17.51 0.42 -4.03
CA ALA A 175 -16.66 1.59 -4.22
C ALA A 175 -15.91 1.57 -5.56
N LEU A 176 -15.51 0.38 -6.04
CA LEU A 176 -14.78 0.19 -7.29
C LEU A 176 -15.66 0.21 -8.54
N ALA A 177 -16.70 -0.63 -8.56
CA ALA A 177 -17.51 -0.89 -9.73
C ALA A 177 -18.85 -0.12 -9.73
N GLY A 178 -19.28 0.36 -8.56
CA GLY A 178 -20.60 0.98 -8.39
C GLY A 178 -20.66 2.47 -8.74
N GLY A 179 -19.54 3.09 -9.16
CA GLY A 179 -19.51 4.51 -9.52
C GLY A 179 -19.85 5.46 -8.36
N TRP A 180 -19.54 5.06 -7.13
CA TRP A 180 -19.88 5.86 -5.94
C TRP A 180 -19.11 7.18 -5.93
N SER A 181 -19.83 8.29 -5.73
CA SER A 181 -19.18 9.54 -5.35
C SER A 181 -18.51 9.39 -3.98
N ASP A 182 -17.52 10.25 -3.69
CA ASP A 182 -16.86 10.26 -2.38
C ASP A 182 -17.85 10.44 -1.23
N ASP A 183 -18.89 11.28 -1.43
CA ASP A 183 -19.95 11.48 -0.44
C ASP A 183 -20.79 10.22 -0.23
N LEU A 184 -21.21 9.55 -1.30
CA LEU A 184 -22.00 8.32 -1.20
C LEU A 184 -21.19 7.21 -0.52
N ARG A 185 -19.91 7.07 -0.89
CA ARG A 185 -18.99 6.10 -0.25
C ARG A 185 -18.89 6.35 1.25
N ARG A 186 -18.64 7.60 1.65
CA ARG A 186 -18.52 8.01 3.05
C ARG A 186 -19.79 7.73 3.85
N ARG A 187 -20.97 8.12 3.34
CA ARG A 187 -22.25 7.90 4.03
C ARG A 187 -22.63 6.43 4.13
N THR A 188 -22.41 5.66 3.07
CA THR A 188 -22.67 4.21 3.06
C THR A 188 -21.76 3.49 4.06
N LEU A 189 -20.48 3.83 4.06
CA LEU A 189 -19.52 3.27 5.02
C LEU A 189 -19.91 3.61 6.46
N ALA A 190 -20.25 4.87 6.76
CA ALA A 190 -20.69 5.26 8.10
C ALA A 190 -21.89 4.44 8.58
N ARG A 191 -22.92 4.25 7.72
CA ARG A 191 -24.10 3.43 8.06
C ARG A 191 -23.76 1.97 8.33
N ILE A 192 -22.87 1.38 7.52
CA ILE A 192 -22.44 -0.01 7.70
C ILE A 192 -21.70 -0.16 9.01
N LEU A 193 -20.77 0.75 9.31
CA LEU A 193 -19.99 0.70 10.55
C LEU A 193 -20.85 0.97 11.78
N ASP A 194 -21.82 1.88 11.71
CA ASP A 194 -22.77 2.13 12.79
C ASP A 194 -23.62 0.90 13.11
N ALA A 195 -23.97 0.08 12.10
CA ALA A 195 -24.72 -1.16 12.31
C ALA A 195 -23.93 -2.25 13.07
N LEU A 196 -22.60 -2.12 13.14
CA LEU A 196 -21.73 -3.01 13.91
C LEU A 196 -21.56 -2.56 15.36
N ARG A 197 -21.91 -1.31 15.69
CA ARG A 197 -21.84 -0.81 17.06
C ARG A 197 -22.95 -1.44 17.91
N PRO A 198 -22.77 -1.54 19.24
CA PRO A 198 -23.87 -1.93 20.13
C PRO A 198 -25.06 -0.99 19.96
N ALA A 199 -26.27 -1.54 19.97
CA ALA A 199 -27.46 -0.71 20.09
C ALA A 199 -27.39 0.07 21.40
N GLY A 200 -27.55 1.40 21.33
CA GLY A 200 -27.68 2.23 22.53
C GLY A 200 -28.80 1.67 23.40
N ARG A 201 -28.52 1.42 24.68
CA ARG A 201 -29.56 1.15 25.68
C ARG A 201 -30.37 2.40 25.94
#